data_AF-A0A3C0CVP3-F1
#
_entry.id   AF-A0A3C0CVP3-F1
#
_cell.length_a   1.000
_cell.length_b   1.000
_cell.length_c   1.000
_cell.angle_alpha   90.00
_cell.angle_beta   90.00
_cell.angle_gamma   90.00
#
_symmetry.space_group_name_H-M   'P 1'
#
loop_
_entity.id
_entity.type
_entity.pdbx_description
1 polymer ?
#
loop_
_entity_poly.entity_id
_entity_poly.type
_entity_poly.pdbx_seq_one_letter_code
_entity_poly.pdbx_strand_id
1 'polypeptide(L)'
;LDTRLSLIYKELLASDGRLKAAVERFCGLRIVRQEPEETLLSYICSAANSIPRIVQSIEALSCRYGEHIATIDNRDYFAFPKAEALANANVEEMSGVCSLGFRCANLSSVAAQLMEQSVEWLNNLRRVPYETAREELLEIRRVGLKIADCVLLFSLDKDQAVPVDTHIRQVAVKYYLPEFKQKTLTPAVYNAIAGFF
;
A
#
# COMPACT_ATOMS: atom_id res chain seq x y z
N LEU A 1 2.39 19.44 5.10
CA LEU A 1 1.32 19.38 6.13
C LEU A 1 0.15 20.31 5.78
N ASP A 2 0.07 20.72 4.52
CA ASP A 2 -0.73 21.87 4.07
C ASP A 2 -2.23 21.57 4.04
N THR A 3 -2.58 20.29 3.90
CA THR A 3 -3.96 19.80 4.00
C THR A 3 -4.55 20.06 5.38
N ARG A 4 -5.61 20.87 5.43
CA ARG A 4 -6.35 21.23 6.65
C ARG A 4 -7.34 20.13 7.04
N LEU A 5 -6.95 19.27 7.97
CA LEU A 5 -7.81 18.18 8.47
C LEU A 5 -9.17 18.64 8.99
N SER A 6 -9.26 19.85 9.56
CA SER A 6 -10.52 20.39 10.06
C SER A 6 -11.57 20.57 8.96
N LEU A 7 -11.15 20.89 7.73
CA LEU A 7 -12.05 20.99 6.58
C LEU A 7 -12.52 19.61 6.13
N ILE A 8 -11.60 18.63 6.06
CA ILE A 8 -11.92 17.24 5.73
C ILE A 8 -12.91 16.66 6.75
N TYR A 9 -12.66 16.84 8.05
CA TYR A 9 -13.60 16.37 9.07
C TYR A 9 -14.97 17.05 8.96
N LYS A 10 -15.01 18.35 8.64
CA LYS A 10 -16.29 19.03 8.41
C LYS A 10 -17.07 18.40 7.25
N GLU A 11 -16.40 18.09 6.14
CA GLU A 11 -17.01 17.46 4.97
C GLU A 11 -17.48 16.02 5.27
N LEU A 12 -16.62 15.21 5.90
CA LEU A 12 -16.97 13.83 6.30
C LEU A 12 -18.17 13.77 7.26
N LEU A 13 -18.24 14.70 8.22
CA LEU A 13 -19.35 14.74 9.17
C LEU A 13 -20.65 15.28 8.55
N ALA A 14 -20.54 16.09 7.50
CA ALA A 14 -21.69 16.54 6.73
C ALA A 14 -22.22 15.44 5.79
N SER A 15 -21.35 14.56 5.28
CA SER A 15 -21.74 13.44 4.42
C SER A 15 -22.29 12.24 5.18
N ASP A 16 -21.71 11.88 6.34
CA ASP A 16 -22.19 10.77 7.16
C ASP A 16 -21.97 11.00 8.67
N GLY A 17 -23.08 11.20 9.38
CA GLY A 17 -23.08 11.39 10.84
C GLY A 17 -22.54 10.19 11.63
N ARG A 18 -22.50 8.98 11.06
CA ARG A 18 -21.90 7.81 11.73
C ARG A 18 -20.41 7.98 12.00
N LEU A 19 -19.72 8.79 11.21
CA LEU A 19 -18.28 9.04 11.34
C LEU A 19 -17.94 9.90 12.57
N LYS A 20 -18.93 10.57 13.20
CA LYS A 20 -18.70 11.48 14.34
C LYS A 20 -17.90 10.85 15.48
N ALA A 21 -18.34 9.69 15.96
CA ALA A 21 -17.67 9.02 17.07
C ALA A 21 -16.23 8.61 16.70
N ALA A 22 -15.98 8.22 15.45
CA ALA A 22 -14.65 7.85 14.97
C ALA A 22 -13.73 9.09 14.86
N VAL A 23 -14.23 10.19 14.29
CA VAL A 23 -13.48 11.46 14.16
C VAL A 23 -13.11 12.03 15.53
N GLU A 24 -14.05 12.02 16.49
CA GLU A 24 -13.78 12.51 17.85
C GLU A 24 -12.76 11.63 18.59
N ARG A 25 -12.82 10.30 18.40
CA ARG A 25 -11.92 9.37 19.08
C ARG A 25 -10.52 9.31 18.47
N PHE A 26 -10.41 9.44 17.16
CA PHE A 26 -9.17 9.26 16.39
C PHE A 26 -8.77 10.53 15.62
N CYS A 27 -9.00 11.69 16.23
CA CYS A 27 -8.61 12.98 15.66
C CYS A 27 -7.10 13.04 15.39
N GLY A 28 -6.71 13.63 14.26
CA GLY A 28 -5.31 13.83 13.87
C GLY A 28 -4.75 12.78 12.91
N LEU A 29 -5.54 11.75 12.55
CA LEU A 29 -5.15 10.79 11.52
C LEU A 29 -4.96 11.49 10.16
N ARG A 30 -3.81 11.25 9.53
CA ARG A 30 -3.42 11.77 8.23
C ARG A 30 -2.96 10.63 7.33
N ILE A 31 -3.20 10.81 6.03
CA ILE A 31 -2.59 9.97 5.00
C ILE A 31 -1.14 10.44 4.82
N VAL A 32 -0.21 9.49 4.81
CA VAL A 32 1.21 9.73 4.51
C VAL A 32 1.42 9.82 3.01
N ARG A 33 2.43 10.59 2.59
CA ARG A 33 2.86 10.70 1.19
C ARG A 33 4.24 10.08 1.05
N GLN A 34 4.27 8.78 0.81
CA GLN A 34 5.47 7.96 0.77
C GLN A 34 6.15 8.02 -0.61
N GLU A 35 7.38 7.49 -0.67
CA GLU A 35 8.11 7.27 -1.90
C GLU A 35 7.46 6.10 -2.68
N PRO A 36 7.13 6.26 -3.97
CA PRO A 36 6.34 5.26 -4.70
C PRO A 36 6.97 3.87 -4.83
N GLU A 37 8.27 3.76 -5.07
CA GLU A 37 8.95 2.48 -5.22
C GLU A 37 8.92 1.68 -3.91
N GLU A 38 9.32 2.30 -2.80
CA GLU A 38 9.24 1.73 -1.46
C GLU A 38 7.80 1.33 -1.12
N THR A 39 6.82 2.16 -1.45
CA THR A 39 5.41 1.88 -1.18
C THR A 39 4.93 0.64 -1.91
N LEU A 40 5.19 0.56 -3.23
CA LEU A 40 4.80 -0.58 -4.04
C LEU A 40 5.43 -1.88 -3.51
N LEU A 41 6.75 -1.89 -3.32
CA LEU A 41 7.49 -3.07 -2.86
C LEU A 41 7.10 -3.49 -1.43
N SER A 42 6.84 -2.52 -0.54
CA SER A 42 6.31 -2.78 0.81
C SER A 42 4.92 -3.40 0.78
N TYR A 43 4.03 -2.95 -0.12
CA TYR A 43 2.70 -3.54 -0.22
C TYR A 43 2.70 -4.94 -0.86
N ILE A 44 3.68 -5.29 -1.68
CA ILE A 44 3.91 -6.70 -2.09
C ILE A 44 4.19 -7.59 -0.87
N CYS A 45 4.97 -7.09 0.09
CA CYS A 45 5.25 -7.79 1.35
C CYS A 45 4.02 -7.93 2.26
N SER A 46 3.02 -7.06 2.09
CA SER A 46 1.81 -7.00 2.94
C SER A 46 0.73 -8.04 2.60
N ALA A 47 0.76 -8.62 1.40
CA ALA A 47 -0.34 -9.43 0.90
C ALA A 47 -0.63 -10.63 1.84
N ALA A 48 -1.86 -10.76 2.35
CA ALA A 48 -2.24 -11.84 3.29
C ALA A 48 -1.30 -11.99 4.50
N ASN A 49 -0.86 -10.87 5.09
CA ASN A 49 0.08 -10.84 6.20
C ASN A 49 -0.44 -9.96 7.35
N SER A 50 0.20 -10.00 8.52
CA SER A 50 -0.14 -9.15 9.67
C SER A 50 0.87 -8.01 9.83
N ILE A 51 0.42 -6.87 10.37
CA ILE A 51 1.28 -5.68 10.55
C ILE A 51 2.61 -6.01 11.26
N PRO A 52 2.65 -6.75 12.39
CA PRO A 52 3.93 -7.03 13.06
C PRO A 52 4.90 -7.83 12.18
N ARG A 53 4.39 -8.79 11.41
CA ARG A 53 5.20 -9.59 10.48
C ARG A 53 5.69 -8.76 9.30
N ILE A 54 4.84 -7.87 8.77
CA ILE A 54 5.23 -6.95 7.70
C ILE A 54 6.37 -6.05 8.16
N VAL A 55 6.26 -5.45 9.35
CA VAL A 55 7.31 -4.60 9.94
C VAL A 55 8.61 -5.39 10.09
N GLN A 56 8.56 -6.59 10.69
CA GLN A 56 9.74 -7.44 10.84
C GLN A 56 10.37 -7.80 9.49
N SER A 57 9.57 -8.16 8.49
CA SER A 57 10.06 -8.49 7.15
C SER A 57 10.72 -7.29 6.47
N ILE A 58 10.13 -6.09 6.58
CA ILE A 58 10.68 -4.86 6.00
C ILE A 58 11.99 -4.48 6.69
N GLU A 59 12.06 -4.58 8.01
CA GLU A 59 13.31 -4.35 8.76
C GLU A 59 14.40 -5.34 8.32
N ALA A 60 14.08 -6.63 8.22
CA ALA A 60 15.03 -7.66 7.77
C ALA A 60 15.51 -7.42 6.32
N LEU A 61 14.59 -7.06 5.41
CA LEU A 61 14.93 -6.69 4.03
C LEU A 61 15.87 -5.49 3.99
N SER A 62 15.56 -4.44 4.75
CA SER A 62 16.35 -3.21 4.79
C SER A 62 17.75 -3.48 5.35
N CYS A 63 17.87 -4.25 6.44
CA CYS A 63 19.16 -4.64 6.98
C CYS A 63 20.00 -5.50 6.01
N ARG A 64 19.37 -6.36 5.20
CA ARG A 64 20.08 -7.31 4.33
C ARG A 64 20.45 -6.73 2.96
N TYR A 65 19.57 -5.91 2.38
CA TYR A 65 19.63 -5.44 1.00
C TYR A 65 19.57 -3.91 0.86
N GLY A 66 19.37 -3.18 1.96
CA GLY A 66 19.32 -1.73 1.99
C GLY A 66 20.71 -1.10 2.17
N GLU A 67 20.83 0.16 1.77
CA GLU A 67 22.02 0.97 2.01
C GLU A 67 22.06 1.41 3.48
N HIS A 68 23.22 1.32 4.15
CA HIS A 68 23.38 1.85 5.51
C HIS A 68 23.25 3.37 5.50
N ILE A 69 22.44 3.91 6.42
CA ILE A 69 22.22 5.34 6.57
C ILE A 69 23.05 5.88 7.73
N ALA A 70 22.89 5.31 8.92
CA ALA A 70 23.52 5.78 10.14
C ALA A 70 23.46 4.75 11.27
N THR A 71 24.32 4.94 12.27
CA THR A 71 24.24 4.25 13.56
C THR A 71 23.89 5.27 14.64
N ILE A 72 22.78 5.06 15.35
CA ILE A 72 22.30 5.92 16.45
C ILE A 72 22.03 5.04 17.65
N ASP A 73 22.58 5.38 18.82
CA ASP A 73 22.41 4.63 20.07
C ASP A 73 22.70 3.11 19.92
N ASN A 74 23.79 2.77 19.23
CA ASN A 74 24.19 1.40 18.89
C ASN A 74 23.16 0.61 18.05
N ARG A 75 22.26 1.30 17.35
CA ARG A 75 21.34 0.73 16.38
C ARG A 75 21.66 1.23 14.98
N ASP A 76 21.84 0.30 14.05
CA ASP A 76 21.99 0.61 12.63
C ASP A 76 20.64 0.86 11.97
N TYR A 77 20.61 1.87 11.10
CA TYR A 77 19.47 2.22 10.27
C TYR A 77 19.85 2.08 8.80
N PHE A 78 18.98 1.42 8.04
CA PHE A 78 19.17 1.13 6.64
C PHE A 78 18.02 1.73 5.84
N ALA A 79 18.31 2.16 4.62
CA ALA A 79 17.28 2.54 3.66
C ALA A 79 16.49 1.30 3.23
N PHE A 80 15.26 1.51 2.75
CA PHE A 80 14.56 0.44 2.07
C PHE A 80 15.33 0.02 0.80
N PRO A 81 15.42 -1.28 0.46
CA PRO A 81 16.16 -1.73 -0.71
C PRO A 81 15.54 -1.22 -2.02
N LYS A 82 16.38 -0.70 -2.92
CA LYS A 82 15.95 -0.33 -4.28
C LYS A 82 15.51 -1.55 -5.08
N ALA A 83 14.69 -1.34 -6.10
CA ALA A 83 14.24 -2.39 -7.02
C ALA A 83 15.42 -3.21 -7.59
N GLU A 84 16.52 -2.55 -7.98
CA GLU A 84 17.72 -3.23 -8.49
C GLU A 84 18.28 -4.29 -7.52
N ALA A 85 18.38 -3.95 -6.23
CA ALA A 85 18.92 -4.86 -5.22
C ALA A 85 17.99 -6.08 -5.02
N LEU A 86 16.68 -5.88 -5.06
CA LEU A 86 15.68 -6.93 -4.88
C LEU A 86 15.50 -7.81 -6.13
N ALA A 87 15.66 -7.23 -7.32
CA ALA A 87 15.62 -7.97 -8.58
C ALA A 87 16.81 -8.93 -8.70
N ASN A 88 17.98 -8.51 -8.22
CA ASN A 88 19.22 -9.30 -8.25
C ASN A 88 19.41 -10.22 -7.03
N ALA A 89 18.56 -10.11 -6.01
CA ALA A 89 18.65 -10.93 -4.81
C ALA A 89 18.30 -12.40 -5.09
N ASN A 90 19.05 -13.32 -4.46
CA ASN A 90 18.70 -14.74 -4.48
C ASN A 90 17.41 -14.95 -3.66
N VAL A 91 16.36 -15.47 -4.32
CA VAL A 91 15.03 -15.65 -3.72
C VAL A 91 15.03 -16.66 -2.57
N GLU A 92 15.84 -17.72 -2.65
CA GLU A 92 15.95 -18.73 -1.59
C GLU A 92 16.60 -18.14 -0.34
N GLU A 93 17.67 -17.36 -0.53
CA GLU A 93 18.32 -16.63 0.55
C GLU A 93 17.37 -15.59 1.17
N MET A 94 16.70 -14.78 0.35
CA MET A 94 15.73 -13.79 0.81
C MET A 94 14.62 -14.43 1.64
N SER A 95 14.14 -15.61 1.22
CA SER A 95 13.13 -16.39 1.95
C SER A 95 13.61 -16.82 3.33
N GLY A 96 14.87 -17.24 3.45
CA GLY A 96 15.48 -17.64 4.72
C GLY A 96 15.65 -16.49 5.72
N VAL A 97 15.85 -15.26 5.23
CA VAL A 97 16.15 -14.10 6.09
C VAL A 97 14.92 -13.26 6.42
N CYS A 98 14.01 -13.08 5.46
CA CYS A 98 12.95 -12.08 5.57
C CYS A 98 11.59 -12.64 6.01
N SER A 99 11.46 -13.97 6.18
CA SER A 99 10.21 -14.65 6.58
C SER A 99 8.99 -14.32 5.70
N LEU A 100 9.23 -13.94 4.44
CA LEU A 100 8.21 -13.50 3.48
C LEU A 100 7.55 -14.67 2.73
N GLY A 101 8.18 -15.86 2.75
CA GLY A 101 7.70 -17.06 2.08
C GLY A 101 7.53 -16.85 0.58
N PHE A 102 6.37 -17.22 0.03
CA PHE A 102 6.07 -17.04 -1.40
C PHE A 102 6.18 -15.57 -1.88
N ARG A 103 6.13 -14.60 -0.97
CA ARG A 103 6.23 -13.17 -1.31
C ARG A 103 7.63 -12.78 -1.76
N CYS A 104 8.69 -13.52 -1.41
CA CYS A 104 10.03 -13.24 -1.93
C CYS A 104 10.07 -13.34 -3.46
N ALA A 105 9.45 -14.38 -4.02
CA ALA A 105 9.35 -14.55 -5.47
C ALA A 105 8.52 -13.44 -6.11
N ASN A 106 7.42 -13.02 -5.47
CA ASN A 106 6.62 -11.90 -5.96
C ASN A 106 7.39 -10.58 -5.90
N LEU A 107 8.11 -10.32 -4.80
CA LEU A 107 8.89 -9.10 -4.59
C LEU A 107 10.01 -9.00 -5.64
N SER A 108 10.79 -10.06 -5.83
CA SER A 108 11.83 -10.13 -6.86
C SER A 108 11.24 -9.96 -8.27
N SER A 109 10.11 -10.60 -8.57
CA SER A 109 9.43 -10.45 -9.86
C SER A 109 8.88 -9.04 -10.10
N VAL A 110 8.37 -8.36 -9.08
CA VAL A 110 7.85 -6.98 -9.21
C VAL A 110 9.02 -6.00 -9.35
N ALA A 111 10.08 -6.19 -8.56
CA ALA A 111 11.31 -5.42 -8.68
C ALA A 111 11.94 -5.54 -10.09
N ALA A 112 12.01 -6.74 -10.66
CA ALA A 112 12.50 -6.94 -12.03
C ALA A 112 11.63 -6.21 -13.07
N GLN A 113 10.29 -6.25 -12.94
CA GLN A 113 9.38 -5.52 -13.83
C GLN A 113 9.54 -4.00 -13.71
N LEU A 114 9.86 -3.47 -12.51
CA LEU A 114 10.17 -2.05 -12.34
C LEU A 114 11.48 -1.66 -13.05
N MET A 115 12.48 -2.53 -13.04
CA MET A 115 13.75 -2.31 -13.75
C MET A 115 13.60 -2.27 -15.28
N GLU A 116 12.52 -2.86 -15.83
CA GLU A 116 12.17 -2.79 -17.24
C GLU A 116 11.51 -1.45 -17.62
N GLN A 117 11.01 -0.70 -16.63
CA GLN A 117 10.41 0.62 -16.83
C GLN A 117 11.46 1.73 -16.80
N SER A 118 11.10 2.92 -17.30
CA SER A 118 11.94 4.10 -17.07
C SER A 118 11.97 4.46 -15.58
N VAL A 119 13.10 5.00 -15.09
CA VAL A 119 13.28 5.44 -13.69
C VAL A 119 12.16 6.37 -13.20
N GLU A 120 11.60 7.19 -14.10
CA GLU A 120 10.55 8.14 -13.77
C GLU A 120 9.12 7.60 -13.97
N TRP A 121 8.95 6.40 -14.50
CA TRP A 121 7.62 5.87 -14.87
C TRP A 121 6.66 5.89 -13.68
N LEU A 122 7.08 5.32 -12.55
CA LEU A 122 6.23 5.21 -11.36
C LEU A 122 5.92 6.59 -10.75
N ASN A 123 6.91 7.50 -10.74
CA ASN A 123 6.72 8.88 -10.27
C ASN A 123 5.78 9.68 -11.18
N ASN A 124 5.83 9.45 -12.49
CA ASN A 124 4.95 10.11 -13.46
C ASN A 124 3.48 9.72 -13.29
N LEU A 125 3.17 8.57 -12.68
CA LEU A 125 1.79 8.18 -12.37
C LEU A 125 1.09 9.16 -11.42
N ARG A 126 1.83 9.97 -10.65
CA ARG A 126 1.28 11.09 -9.87
C ARG A 126 0.52 12.10 -10.74
N ARG A 127 0.94 12.28 -12.00
CA ARG A 127 0.45 13.34 -12.90
C ARG A 127 -0.68 12.91 -13.83
N VAL A 128 -0.90 11.61 -14.00
CA VAL A 128 -1.97 11.08 -14.86
C VAL A 128 -3.27 10.88 -14.08
N PRO A 129 -4.44 10.72 -14.73
CA PRO A 129 -5.70 10.42 -14.05
C PRO A 129 -5.62 9.13 -13.19
N TYR A 130 -6.48 9.03 -12.17
CA TYR A 130 -6.49 7.89 -11.26
C TYR A 130 -6.73 6.56 -11.98
N GLU A 131 -7.67 6.54 -12.91
CA GLU A 131 -8.05 5.37 -13.70
C GLU A 131 -6.86 4.86 -14.51
N THR A 132 -6.18 5.77 -15.23
CA THR A 132 -4.97 5.46 -15.99
C THR A 132 -3.84 4.96 -15.10
N ALA A 133 -3.57 5.64 -13.98
CA ALA A 133 -2.53 5.21 -13.05
C ALA A 133 -2.83 3.82 -12.45
N ARG A 134 -4.10 3.51 -12.21
CA ARG A 134 -4.52 2.20 -11.70
C ARG A 134 -4.36 1.11 -12.74
N GLU A 135 -4.73 1.36 -14.00
CA GLU A 135 -4.53 0.43 -15.11
C GLU A 135 -3.05 0.10 -15.29
N GLU A 136 -2.18 1.12 -15.32
CA GLU A 136 -0.72 0.96 -15.42
C GLU A 136 -0.14 0.10 -14.28
N LEU A 137 -0.59 0.31 -13.03
CA LEU A 137 -0.14 -0.53 -11.90
C LEU A 137 -0.64 -1.98 -11.99
N LEU A 138 -1.81 -2.22 -12.58
CA LEU A 138 -2.40 -3.56 -12.70
C LEU A 138 -1.72 -4.40 -13.79
N GLU A 139 -1.01 -3.77 -14.73
CA GLU A 139 -0.17 -4.49 -15.71
C GLU A 139 1.04 -5.17 -15.04
N ILE A 140 1.48 -4.68 -13.87
CA ILE A 140 2.55 -5.33 -13.11
C ILE A 140 2.03 -6.66 -12.56
N ARG A 141 2.62 -7.77 -13.03
CA ARG A 141 2.25 -9.11 -12.52
C ARG A 141 2.47 -9.16 -11.01
N ARG A 142 1.47 -9.71 -10.29
CA ARG A 142 1.36 -9.79 -8.82
C ARG A 142 0.86 -8.53 -8.12
N VAL A 143 0.62 -7.43 -8.84
CA VAL A 143 -0.12 -6.27 -8.32
C VAL A 143 -1.60 -6.46 -8.60
N GLY A 144 -2.40 -6.60 -7.54
CA GLY A 144 -3.85 -6.65 -7.64
C GLY A 144 -4.51 -5.33 -7.20
N LEU A 145 -5.83 -5.22 -7.37
CA LEU A 145 -6.63 -4.01 -7.06
C LEU A 145 -6.27 -3.37 -5.71
N LYS A 146 -6.23 -4.17 -4.63
CA LYS A 146 -5.90 -3.67 -3.29
C LYS A 146 -4.50 -3.05 -3.23
N ILE A 147 -3.50 -3.69 -3.83
CA ILE A 147 -2.12 -3.18 -3.80
C ILE A 147 -2.03 -1.92 -4.65
N ALA A 148 -2.62 -1.92 -5.85
CA ALA A 148 -2.67 -0.75 -6.72
C ALA A 148 -3.31 0.45 -5.98
N ASP A 149 -4.48 0.27 -5.37
CA ASP A 149 -5.15 1.34 -4.63
C ASP A 149 -4.36 1.80 -3.40
N CYS A 150 -3.64 0.91 -2.71
CA CYS A 150 -2.73 1.33 -1.64
C CYS A 150 -1.61 2.22 -2.17
N VAL A 151 -0.97 1.86 -3.29
CA VAL A 151 0.10 2.67 -3.90
C VAL A 151 -0.44 4.01 -4.38
N LEU A 152 -1.64 4.01 -4.98
CA LEU A 152 -2.32 5.22 -5.45
C LEU A 152 -2.60 6.19 -4.29
N LEU A 153 -3.16 5.68 -3.19
CA LEU A 153 -3.51 6.47 -2.02
C LEU A 153 -2.30 6.99 -1.25
N PHE A 154 -1.33 6.12 -0.96
CA PHE A 154 -0.24 6.43 -0.03
C PHE A 154 1.00 7.02 -0.69
N SER A 155 1.11 6.98 -2.02
CA SER A 155 2.31 7.45 -2.70
C SER A 155 2.08 8.18 -4.02
N LEU A 156 0.96 8.01 -4.73
CA LEU A 156 0.75 8.62 -6.05
C LEU A 156 -0.27 9.78 -6.06
N ASP A 157 -0.55 10.35 -4.90
CA ASP A 157 -1.39 11.55 -4.75
C ASP A 157 -2.83 11.36 -5.28
N LYS A 158 -3.39 10.15 -5.15
CA LYS A 158 -4.78 9.83 -5.54
C LYS A 158 -5.67 9.67 -4.31
N ASP A 159 -6.11 10.79 -3.74
CA ASP A 159 -6.92 10.82 -2.52
C ASP A 159 -8.28 10.09 -2.66
N GLN A 160 -8.75 9.87 -3.90
CA GLN A 160 -9.97 9.11 -4.20
C GLN A 160 -9.80 7.58 -4.16
N ALA A 161 -8.58 7.06 -4.04
CA ALA A 161 -8.36 5.62 -4.04
C ALA A 161 -8.84 4.98 -2.73
N VAL A 162 -9.62 3.90 -2.82
CA VAL A 162 -10.17 3.19 -1.66
C VAL A 162 -9.68 1.74 -1.65
N PRO A 163 -8.58 1.41 -0.93
CA PRO A 163 -8.08 0.05 -0.86
C PRO A 163 -9.05 -0.86 -0.10
N VAL A 164 -9.76 -1.75 -0.79
CA VAL A 164 -10.74 -2.65 -0.15
C VAL A 164 -10.07 -3.97 0.26
N ASP A 165 -9.72 -4.07 1.53
CA ASP A 165 -9.29 -5.31 2.16
C ASP A 165 -10.41 -5.99 2.97
N THR A 166 -10.07 -6.98 3.78
CA THR A 166 -11.04 -7.66 4.65
C THR A 166 -11.65 -6.72 5.69
N HIS A 167 -10.91 -5.74 6.20
CA HIS A 167 -11.38 -4.80 7.22
C HIS A 167 -12.31 -3.74 6.62
N ILE A 168 -11.92 -3.12 5.49
CA ILE A 168 -12.80 -2.18 4.77
C ILE A 168 -14.07 -2.90 4.31
N ARG A 169 -13.96 -4.13 3.81
CA ARG A 169 -15.16 -4.94 3.49
C ARG A 169 -16.05 -5.17 4.70
N GLN A 170 -15.49 -5.48 5.88
CA GLN A 170 -16.27 -5.68 7.10
C GLN A 170 -16.99 -4.39 7.52
N VAL A 171 -16.33 -3.24 7.44
CA VAL A 171 -16.93 -1.93 7.72
C VAL A 171 -18.06 -1.63 6.72
N ALA A 172 -17.79 -1.78 5.42
CA ALA A 172 -18.76 -1.60 4.35
C ALA A 172 -20.02 -2.43 4.59
N VAL A 173 -19.86 -3.75 4.75
CA VAL A 173 -20.98 -4.68 4.96
C VAL A 173 -21.77 -4.39 6.23
N LYS A 174 -21.10 -4.01 7.31
CA LYS A 174 -21.74 -3.80 8.61
C LYS A 174 -22.59 -2.52 8.63
N TYR A 175 -22.13 -1.46 7.99
CA TYR A 175 -22.71 -0.12 8.16
C TYR A 175 -23.42 0.43 6.93
N TYR A 176 -23.08 -0.05 5.73
CA TYR A 176 -23.47 0.60 4.47
C TYR A 176 -24.07 -0.37 3.43
N LEU A 177 -23.44 -1.52 3.22
CA LEU A 177 -23.69 -2.42 2.09
C LEU A 177 -23.96 -3.88 2.56
N PRO A 178 -25.02 -4.11 3.36
CA PRO A 178 -25.33 -5.43 3.92
C PRO A 178 -25.56 -6.53 2.86
N GLU A 179 -25.94 -6.15 1.64
CA GLU A 179 -26.11 -7.05 0.48
C GLU A 179 -24.82 -7.75 0.04
N PHE A 180 -23.65 -7.27 0.46
CA PHE A 180 -22.36 -7.91 0.18
C PHE A 180 -21.92 -8.92 1.24
N LYS A 181 -22.70 -9.13 2.31
CA LYS A 181 -22.33 -10.00 3.44
C LYS A 181 -21.90 -11.41 3.03
N GLN A 182 -22.65 -12.04 2.12
CA GLN A 182 -22.41 -13.41 1.66
C GLN A 182 -21.60 -13.47 0.34
N LYS A 183 -21.18 -12.33 -0.22
CA LYS A 183 -20.44 -12.32 -1.48
C LYS A 183 -18.93 -12.40 -1.26
N THR A 184 -18.25 -13.24 -2.04
CA THR A 184 -16.78 -13.24 -2.14
C THR A 184 -16.30 -11.91 -2.71
N LEU A 185 -15.10 -11.46 -2.29
CA LEU A 185 -14.49 -10.23 -2.78
C LEU A 185 -13.90 -10.43 -4.19
N THR A 186 -14.79 -10.53 -5.18
CA THR A 186 -14.42 -10.51 -6.61
C THR A 186 -14.07 -9.09 -7.06
N PRO A 187 -13.41 -8.89 -8.21
CA PRO A 187 -13.16 -7.55 -8.76
C PRO A 187 -14.42 -6.68 -8.86
N ALA A 188 -15.57 -7.26 -9.24
CA ALA A 188 -16.84 -6.54 -9.31
C ALA A 188 -17.32 -6.07 -7.92
N VAL A 189 -17.24 -6.94 -6.90
CA VAL A 189 -17.63 -6.57 -5.53
C VAL A 189 -16.63 -5.57 -4.94
N TYR A 190 -15.34 -5.73 -5.23
CA TYR A 190 -14.29 -4.79 -4.85
C TYR A 190 -14.61 -3.39 -5.39
N ASN A 191 -14.83 -3.27 -6.70
CA ASN A 191 -15.11 -1.98 -7.33
C ASN A 191 -16.43 -1.37 -6.86
N ALA A 192 -17.45 -2.18 -6.57
CA ALA A 192 -18.72 -1.70 -6.02
C ALA A 192 -18.57 -1.14 -4.60
N ILE A 193 -17.75 -1.77 -3.74
CA ILE A 193 -17.44 -1.25 -2.40
C ILE A 193 -16.57 0.00 -2.50
N ALA A 194 -15.52 -0.04 -3.32
CA ALA A 194 -14.61 1.09 -3.51
C ALA A 194 -15.35 2.32 -4.05
N GLY A 195 -16.22 2.16 -5.05
CA GLY A 195 -16.99 3.26 -5.63
C GLY A 195 -18.17 3.75 -4.80
N PHE A 196 -18.51 3.07 -3.69
CA PHE A 196 -19.49 3.59 -2.73
C PHE A 196 -18.87 4.62 -1.78
N PHE A 197 -17.61 4.39 -1.37
CA PHE A 197 -16.86 5.31 -0.51
C PHE A 197 -16.26 6.45 -1.33
#